data_AF-A0A9D5U1X8-F1
#
_entry.id   AF-A0A9D5U1X8-F1
#
_cell.length_a   1.000
_cell.length_b   1.000
_cell.length_c   1.000
_cell.angle_alpha   90.00
_cell.angle_beta   90.00
_cell.angle_gamma   90.00
#
_symmetry.space_group_name_H-M   'P 1'
#
loop_
_entity.id
_entity.type
_entity.pdbx_description
1 polymer ?
#
loop_
_entity_poly.entity_id
_entity_poly.type
_entity_poly.pdbx_seq_one_letter_code
_entity_poly.pdbx_strand_id
1 'polypeptide(L)' 'MREHVRVKYARRCQGNVVVSAMPAQPIEKGLPGPGLLAHVLVSKYCDHLPLHRQEAIAQRYGIELSRGTMSDW' A
#
# COMPACT_ATOMS: atom_id res chain seq x y z
N MET A 1 -9.43 -6.00 4.71
CA MET A 1 -8.30 -6.09 3.76
C MET A 1 -8.92 -6.09 2.38
N ARG A 2 -8.97 -4.92 1.71
CA ARG A 2 -9.48 -4.85 0.33
C ARG A 2 -8.32 -5.14 -0.59
N GLU A 3 -8.24 -6.38 -1.05
CA GLU A 3 -7.28 -6.75 -2.09
C GLU A 3 -7.74 -6.11 -3.40
N HIS A 4 -6.98 -5.15 -3.92
CA HIS A 4 -7.22 -4.58 -5.24
C HIS A 4 -6.80 -5.61 -6.30
N VAL A 5 -7.65 -6.61 -6.52
CA VAL A 5 -7.43 -7.64 -7.53
C VAL A 5 -7.69 -7.05 -8.91
N ARG A 6 -6.63 -6.91 -9.72
CA ARG A 6 -6.74 -6.52 -11.13
C ARG A 6 -7.15 -7.72 -11.96
N VAL A 7 -8.46 -7.87 -12.18
CA VAL A 7 -9.01 -9.01 -12.94
C VAL A 7 -8.52 -8.96 -14.38
N LYS A 8 -7.97 -10.08 -14.86
CA LYS A 8 -7.53 -10.28 -16.23
C LYS A 8 -8.60 -11.10 -16.95
N TYR A 9 -9.20 -10.55 -18.00
CA TYR A 9 -10.17 -11.26 -18.82
C TYR A 9 -9.51 -11.74 -20.11
N ALA A 10 -9.73 -13.01 -20.46
CA ALA A 10 -9.24 -13.61 -21.69
C ALA A 10 -10.36 -14.43 -22.33
N ARG A 11 -10.54 -14.30 -23.65
CA ARG A 11 -11.45 -15.16 -24.41
C ARG A 11 -10.69 -16.42 -24.84
N ARG A 12 -11.24 -17.60 -24.58
CA ARG A 12 -10.59 -18.91 -24.79
C ARG A 12 -10.01 -19.14 -26.20
N CYS A 13 -10.49 -18.39 -27.20
CA CYS A 13 -10.20 -18.59 -28.62
C CYS A 13 -9.25 -17.53 -29.23
N GLN A 14 -8.90 -16.47 -28.49
CA GLN A 14 -8.02 -15.39 -28.96
C GLN A 14 -7.07 -15.08 -27.81
N GLY A 15 -5.82 -15.53 -27.91
CA GLY A 15 -4.83 -15.57 -26.83
C GLY A 15 -4.34 -14.22 -26.27
N ASN A 16 -5.04 -13.12 -26.52
CA ASN A 16 -4.65 -11.81 -26.01
C ASN A 16 -5.46 -11.44 -24.77
N VAL A 17 -4.76 -11.43 -23.63
CA VAL A 17 -5.27 -10.89 -22.37
C VAL A 17 -5.20 -9.36 -22.46
N VAL A 18 -6.36 -8.70 -22.55
CA VAL A 18 -6.41 -7.24 -22.56
C VAL A 18 -6.52 -6.73 -21.13
N VAL A 19 -5.63 -5.83 -20.75
CA VAL A 19 -5.63 -5.19 -19.44
C VAL A 19 -5.71 -3.68 -19.63
N SER A 20 -6.64 -3.01 -18.94
CA SER A 20 -6.77 -1.54 -18.99
C SER A 20 -5.49 -0.87 -18.49
N ALA A 21 -5.12 0.27 -19.08
CA ALA A 21 -3.97 1.06 -18.64
C ALA A 21 -4.12 1.46 -17.16
N MET A 22 -3.01 1.46 -16.42
CA MET A 22 -3.02 1.88 -15.03
C MET A 22 -3.30 3.39 -14.97
N PRO A 23 -4.16 3.89 -14.07
CA PRO A 23 -4.32 5.33 -13.89
C PRO A 23 -2.97 5.95 -13.53
N ALA A 24 -2.72 7.15 -14.05
CA ALA A 24 -1.48 7.87 -13.77
C ALA A 24 -1.31 8.07 -12.26
N GLN A 25 -0.23 7.52 -11.71
CA GLN A 25 0.15 7.76 -10.31
C GLN A 25 1.05 8.99 -10.26
N PRO A 26 0.95 9.85 -9.23
CA PRO A 26 1.85 10.99 -9.07
C PRO A 26 3.34 10.59 -9.07
N ILE A 27 3.65 9.38 -8.59
CA ILE A 27 4.98 8.76 -8.66
C ILE A 27 4.79 7.30 -9.08
N GLU A 28 5.37 6.91 -10.22
CA GLU A 28 5.32 5.51 -10.66
C GLU A 28 6.10 4.62 -9.67
N LYS A 29 5.42 3.64 -9.06
CA LYS A 29 5.99 2.75 -8.04
C LYS A 29 6.62 3.50 -6.86
N GLY A 30 6.03 4.64 -6.47
CA GLY A 30 6.54 5.44 -5.37
C GLY A 30 6.71 4.62 -4.10
N LEU A 31 7.96 4.44 -3.67
CA LEU A 31 8.27 3.84 -2.38
C LEU A 31 8.04 4.89 -1.27
N PRO A 32 7.74 4.45 -0.04
CA PRO A 32 7.70 5.35 1.09
C PRO A 32 9.06 6.05 1.25
N GLY A 33 9.03 7.35 1.56
CA GLY A 33 10.25 8.10 1.85
C GLY A 33 10.99 7.47 3.04
N PRO A 34 12.33 7.56 3.08
CA PRO A 34 13.13 6.93 4.13
C PRO A 34 12.77 7.39 5.55
N GLY A 35 12.32 8.65 5.70
CA GLY A 35 11.84 9.16 6.98
C GLY A 35 10.57 8.47 7.48
N LEU A 36 9.65 8.13 6.57
CA LEU A 36 8.43 7.39 6.93
C LEU A 36 8.76 5.96 7.34
N LEU A 37 9.64 5.29 6.58
CA LEU A 37 10.11 3.94 6.92
C LEU A 37 10.80 3.91 8.28
N ALA A 38 11.73 4.84 8.52
CA ALA A 38 12.42 4.96 9.80
C ALA A 38 11.43 5.17 10.95
N HIS A 39 10.44 6.05 10.78
CA HIS A 39 9.42 6.30 11.79
C HIS A 39 8.59 5.06 12.11
N VAL A 40 8.11 4.33 11.09
CA VAL A 40 7.32 3.10 11.28
C VAL A 40 8.14 2.01 11.97
N LEU A 41 9.39 1.82 11.55
CA LEU A 41 10.30 0.81 12.11
C LEU A 41 10.63 1.11 13.57
N VAL A 42 11.08 2.33 13.88
CA VAL A 42 11.41 2.74 15.26
C VAL A 42 10.17 2.64 16.14
N SER A 43 9.04 3.18 15.70
CA SER A 43 7.79 3.12 16.47
C SER A 43 7.37 1.68 16.76
N LYS A 44 7.52 0.76 15.80
CA LYS A 44 7.10 -0.64 15.95
C LYS A 44 8.04 -1.43 16.87
N TYR A 45 9.34 -1.27 16.67
CA TYR A 45 10.35 -2.13 17.29
C TYR A 45 10.97 -1.54 18.56
N CYS A 46 11.18 -0.22 18.60
CA CYS A 46 11.75 0.47 19.75
C CYS A 46 10.66 0.93 20.72
N ASP A 47 9.58 1.52 20.22
CA ASP A 47 8.52 2.09 21.06
C ASP A 47 7.35 1.14 21.32
N HIS A 48 7.44 -0.09 20.79
CA HIS A 48 6.41 -1.14 20.92
C HIS A 48 5.00 -0.66 20.52
N LEU A 49 4.92 0.21 19.50
CA LEU A 49 3.67 0.74 18.99
C LEU A 49 3.17 -0.15 17.84
N PRO A 50 2.16 -1.02 18.06
CA PRO A 50 1.68 -1.94 17.04
C PRO A 50 1.07 -1.18 15.85
N LEU A 51 1.12 -1.79 14.66
CA LEU A 51 0.74 -1.14 13.40
C LEU A 51 -0.71 -0.61 13.36
N HIS A 52 -1.66 -1.28 14.02
CA HIS A 52 -3.04 -0.78 14.11
C HIS A 52 -3.14 0.55 14.90
N ARG A 53 -2.24 0.77 15.88
CA ARG A 53 -2.15 2.04 16.61
C ARG A 53 -1.48 3.12 15.78
N GLN A 54 -0.45 2.77 15.01
CA GLN A 54 0.18 3.69 14.06
C GLN A 54 -0.81 4.15 12.98
N GLU A 55 -1.63 3.23 12.46
CA GLU A 55 -2.73 3.53 11.52
C GLU A 55 -3.74 4.51 12.13
N ALA A 56 -4.17 4.28 13.37
CA ALA A 56 -5.06 5.21 14.08
C ALA A 56 -4.43 6.59 14.34
N ILE A 57 -3.11 6.66 14.56
CA ILE A 57 -2.39 7.94 14.72
C ILE A 57 -2.30 8.67 13.38
N ALA A 58 -1.98 7.98 12.29
CA ALA A 58 -1.95 8.56 10.95
C ALA A 58 -3.32 9.15 10.57
N GLN A 59 -4.41 8.45 10.90
CA GLN A 59 -5.78 8.93 10.67
C GLN A 59 -6.10 10.24 11.40
N ARG A 60 -5.53 10.47 12.59
CA ARG A 60 -5.70 11.77 13.31
C ARG A 60 -5.09 12.93 12.55
N TYR A 61 -4.07 12.68 11.74
CA TYR A 61 -3.45 13.66 10.86
C TYR A 61 -4.07 13.68 9.45
N GLY A 62 -5.17 12.96 9.24
CA GLY A 62 -5.82 12.86 7.92
C GLY A 62 -5.03 12.01 6.91
N ILE A 63 -4.06 11.22 7.36
CA ILE A 63 -3.23 10.37 6.51
C ILE A 63 -3.87 8.98 6.45
N GLU A 64 -4.25 8.55 5.24
CA GLU A 64 -4.71 7.18 5.00
C GLU A 64 -3.50 6.26 4.83
N LEU A 65 -3.05 5.68 5.94
CA LEU A 65 -1.94 4.72 5.96
C LEU A 65 -2.40 3.39 6.52
N SER A 66 -2.62 2.41 5.64
CA SER A 66 -3.16 1.12 6.05
C SER A 66 -2.13 0.27 6.77
N ARG A 67 -2.59 -0.53 7.74
CA ARG A 67 -1.74 -1.53 8.41
C ARG A 67 -1.12 -2.55 7.45
N GLY A 68 -1.81 -2.89 6.35
CA GLY A 68 -1.31 -3.84 5.36
C GLY A 68 -0.09 -3.26 4.65
N THR A 69 -0.23 -2.02 4.18
CA THR A 69 0.86 -1.27 3.56
C THR A 69 2.09 -1.16 4.47
N MET A 70 1.91 -0.83 5.75
CA MET A 70 3.02 -0.77 6.72
C MET A 70 3.62 -2.14 7.07
N SER A 71 2.89 -3.23 6.87
CA SER A 71 3.39 -4.60 7.12
C SER A 71 4.24 -5.11 5.96
N ASP A 72 4.01 -4.58 4.76
CA ASP A 72 4.73 -4.94 3.53
C ASP A 72 6.05 -4.15 3.38
N TRP A 73 6.34 -3.23 4.30
CA TRP A 73 7.53 -2.37 4.32
C TRP A 73 8.67 -2.91 5.19
#